data_AF-A0A521V414-F1
#
_entry.id   AF-A0A521V414-F1
#
_cell.length_a   1.000
_cell.length_b   1.000
_cell.length_c   1.000
_cell.angle_alpha   90.00
_cell.angle_beta   90.00
_cell.angle_gamma   90.00
#
_symmetry.space_group_name_H-M   'P 1'
#
loop_
_entity.id
_entity.type
_entity.pdbx_description
1 polymer ?
#
loop_
_entity_poly.entity_id
_entity_poly.type
_entity_poly.pdbx_seq_one_letter_code
_entity_poly.pdbx_strand_id
1 'polypeptide(L)'
;MLQETTQAAAATGGNAASALTQMGVDHLLAEMMSDPGAYAVSWVVLITLLIMSAMSVYWIVINTFKNISLRRSADRVVSTFWETPNAQDAIRYMEEQPRTEPFSKIALDAAQAAAHHQRSDGSRLAETMNRSEFVDRALRQAVTRESMRLESGLTILATVGSTAPFVGLLGTVWGIYGALIRIGATGQASIDAVAGPVGEALIMTALGLFTAIPAVLAYNFFVRLNRVTYNQFDTFAHDLHDFFATGSRVGEAAAKR
;
A
#
# COMPACT_ATOMS: atom_id res chain seq x y z
N MET A 1 -59.23 38.28 6.24
CA MET A 1 -58.83 37.16 5.37
C MET A 1 -57.43 37.31 4.71
N LEU A 2 -56.59 38.28 5.12
CA LEU A 2 -55.24 38.47 4.52
C LEU A 2 -54.09 38.37 5.55
N GLN A 3 -54.31 37.77 6.72
CA GLN A 3 -53.27 37.59 7.75
C GLN A 3 -52.90 36.12 8.03
N GLU A 4 -53.60 35.14 7.44
CA GLU A 4 -53.27 33.71 7.65
C GLU A 4 -52.29 33.13 6.62
N THR A 5 -52.04 33.81 5.49
CA THR A 5 -51.18 33.28 4.41
C THR A 5 -49.70 33.62 4.56
N THR A 6 -49.31 34.50 5.48
CA THR A 6 -47.89 34.86 5.71
C THR A 6 -47.21 34.05 6.81
N GLN A 7 -47.94 33.22 7.57
CA GLN A 7 -47.33 32.34 8.58
C GLN A 7 -46.90 30.96 8.03
N ALA A 8 -47.38 30.57 6.85
CA ALA A 8 -47.02 29.29 6.21
C ALA A 8 -45.66 29.32 5.47
N ALA A 9 -45.05 30.50 5.27
CA ALA A 9 -43.78 30.63 4.55
C ALA A 9 -42.53 30.73 5.45
N ALA A 10 -42.69 30.79 6.78
CA ALA A 10 -41.59 30.97 7.73
C ALA A 10 -41.13 29.67 8.43
N ALA A 11 -41.77 28.52 8.17
CA ALA A 11 -41.51 27.27 8.89
C ALA A 11 -40.58 26.28 8.16
N THR A 12 -40.11 26.58 6.95
CA THR A 12 -39.21 25.70 6.17
C THR A 12 -37.73 26.06 6.26
N GLY A 13 -37.38 27.12 7.01
CA GLY A 13 -35.99 27.49 7.32
C GLY A 13 -35.38 26.73 8.50
N GLY A 14 -36.12 25.77 9.06
CA GLY A 14 -35.68 24.88 10.12
C GLY A 14 -34.65 23.85 9.63
N ASN A 15 -33.41 24.32 9.46
CA ASN A 15 -32.27 23.67 10.07
C ASN A 15 -31.83 22.33 9.43
N ALA A 16 -31.53 22.33 8.12
CA ALA A 16 -30.85 21.21 7.45
C ALA A 16 -29.57 20.76 8.18
N ALA A 17 -28.88 21.70 8.83
CA ALA A 17 -27.73 21.43 9.70
C ALA A 17 -28.12 20.65 10.97
N SER A 18 -29.23 20.99 11.64
CA SER A 18 -29.68 20.20 12.80
C SER A 18 -30.31 18.88 12.41
N ALA A 19 -30.93 18.78 11.23
CA ALA A 19 -31.36 17.50 10.65
C ALA A 19 -30.15 16.60 10.34
N LEU A 20 -29.05 17.15 9.81
CA LEU A 20 -27.79 16.44 9.66
C LEU A 20 -27.17 16.01 10.99
N THR A 21 -27.33 16.83 12.03
CA THR A 21 -26.82 16.54 13.38
C THR A 21 -27.69 15.49 14.08
N GLN A 22 -29.01 15.50 13.85
CA GLN A 22 -29.95 14.48 14.34
C GLN A 22 -29.84 13.15 13.61
N MET A 23 -29.42 13.13 12.34
CA MET A 23 -29.18 11.90 11.56
C MET A 23 -27.68 11.61 11.36
N GLY A 24 -26.84 12.21 12.19
CA GLY A 24 -25.39 12.16 12.05
C GLY A 24 -24.80 10.83 12.49
N VAL A 25 -23.48 10.69 12.27
CA VAL A 25 -22.70 9.53 12.75
C VAL A 25 -22.86 9.35 14.27
N ASP A 26 -23.02 10.45 15.01
CA ASP A 26 -23.23 10.45 16.46
C ASP A 26 -24.59 9.82 16.86
N HIS A 27 -25.65 10.07 16.08
CA HIS A 27 -26.95 9.44 16.27
C HIS A 27 -26.88 7.94 15.98
N LEU A 28 -26.27 7.58 14.83
CA LEU A 28 -26.07 6.18 14.44
C LEU A 28 -25.30 5.41 15.51
N LEU A 29 -24.22 5.98 16.03
CA LEU A 29 -23.41 5.36 17.09
C LEU A 29 -24.17 5.25 18.41
N ALA A 30 -24.96 6.26 18.77
CA ALA A 30 -25.79 6.23 19.97
C ALA A 30 -26.87 5.14 19.89
N GLU A 31 -27.53 4.98 18.73
CA GLU A 31 -28.56 3.95 18.51
C GLU A 31 -27.94 2.54 18.42
N MET A 32 -26.76 2.42 17.81
CA MET A 32 -25.99 1.17 17.83
C MET A 32 -25.54 0.76 19.24
N MET A 33 -25.27 1.74 20.11
CA MET A 33 -24.85 1.49 21.49
C MET A 33 -26.04 1.18 22.41
N SER A 34 -27.23 1.75 22.13
CA SER A 34 -28.45 1.46 22.90
C SER A 34 -29.02 0.07 22.64
N ASP A 35 -28.96 -0.43 21.40
CA ASP A 35 -29.43 -1.78 21.03
C ASP A 35 -28.36 -2.61 20.28
N PRO A 36 -27.32 -3.12 20.99
CA PRO A 36 -26.21 -3.84 20.37
C PRO A 36 -26.64 -5.11 19.62
N GLY A 37 -27.69 -5.77 20.09
CA GLY A 37 -28.20 -7.02 19.50
C GLY A 37 -28.88 -6.84 18.15
N ALA A 38 -29.60 -5.72 17.95
CA ALA A 38 -30.28 -5.43 16.68
C ALA A 38 -29.30 -4.94 15.60
N TYR A 39 -28.21 -4.28 16.01
CA TYR A 39 -27.22 -3.68 15.13
C TYR A 39 -25.88 -4.45 15.07
N ALA A 40 -25.87 -5.73 15.44
CA ALA A 40 -24.65 -6.54 15.50
C ALA A 40 -23.87 -6.56 14.18
N VAL A 41 -24.55 -6.68 13.03
CA VAL A 41 -23.90 -6.67 11.71
C VAL A 41 -23.31 -5.29 11.38
N SER A 42 -24.02 -4.21 11.71
CA SER A 42 -23.52 -2.84 11.53
C SER A 42 -22.26 -2.57 12.35
N TRP A 43 -22.19 -3.09 13.58
CA TRP A 43 -20.97 -3.07 14.41
C TRP A 43 -19.81 -3.82 13.75
N VAL A 44 -20.05 -5.04 13.27
CA VAL A 44 -19.03 -5.83 12.58
C VAL A 44 -18.51 -5.10 11.34
N VAL A 45 -19.40 -4.53 10.53
CA VAL A 45 -19.04 -3.74 9.34
C VAL A 45 -18.20 -2.53 9.73
N LEU A 46 -18.64 -1.74 10.71
CA LEU A 46 -17.93 -0.54 11.16
C LEU A 46 -16.53 -0.87 11.70
N ILE A 47 -16.42 -1.88 12.57
CA ILE A 47 -15.14 -2.32 13.14
C ILE A 47 -14.21 -2.81 12.03
N THR A 48 -14.74 -3.57 11.07
CA THR A 48 -13.98 -4.06 9.91
C THR A 48 -13.43 -2.89 9.09
N LEU A 49 -14.25 -1.89 8.76
CA LEU A 49 -13.83 -0.69 8.04
C LEU A 49 -12.77 0.12 8.82
N LEU A 50 -12.94 0.25 10.14
CA LEU A 50 -11.96 0.93 10.99
C LEU A 50 -10.60 0.21 11.00
N ILE A 51 -10.61 -1.12 11.12
CA ILE A 51 -9.37 -1.92 11.07
C ILE A 51 -8.72 -1.80 9.69
N MET A 52 -9.50 -1.90 8.60
CA MET A 52 -9.00 -1.71 7.24
C MET A 52 -8.40 -0.32 7.01
N SER A 53 -9.06 0.73 7.54
CA SER A 53 -8.58 2.11 7.47
C SER A 53 -7.28 2.29 8.24
N ALA A 54 -7.20 1.80 9.48
CA ALA A 54 -5.98 1.86 10.29
C ALA A 54 -4.82 1.10 9.64
N MET A 55 -5.07 -0.11 9.11
CA MET A 55 -4.07 -0.90 8.39
C MET A 55 -3.59 -0.19 7.12
N SER A 56 -4.50 0.43 6.37
CA SER A 56 -4.16 1.23 5.19
C SER A 56 -3.22 2.37 5.55
N VAL A 57 -3.60 3.22 6.52
CA VAL A 57 -2.78 4.36 6.94
C VAL A 57 -1.42 3.92 7.47
N TYR A 58 -1.39 2.88 8.31
CA TYR A 58 -0.14 2.32 8.84
C TYR A 58 0.82 1.91 7.72
N TRP A 59 0.34 1.15 6.73
CA TRP A 59 1.18 0.71 5.61
C TRP A 59 1.59 1.86 4.69
N ILE A 60 0.71 2.85 4.47
CA ILE A 60 1.06 4.06 3.70
C ILE A 60 2.25 4.77 4.33
N VAL A 61 2.20 4.99 5.65
CA VAL A 61 3.25 5.71 6.38
C VAL A 61 4.58 4.93 6.31
N ILE A 62 4.55 3.63 6.63
CA ILE A 62 5.77 2.80 6.59
C ILE A 62 6.37 2.74 5.19
N ASN A 63 5.56 2.52 4.15
CA ASN A 63 6.08 2.38 2.80
C ASN A 63 6.61 3.71 2.26
N THR A 64 6.02 4.83 2.69
CA THR A 64 6.55 6.18 2.39
C THR A 64 7.93 6.37 3.00
N PHE A 65 8.10 6.09 4.30
CA PHE A 65 9.39 6.21 4.97
C PHE A 65 10.45 5.27 4.38
N LYS A 66 10.10 4.00 4.13
CA LYS A 66 10.97 3.03 3.48
C LYS A 66 11.43 3.53 2.11
N ASN A 67 10.51 4.01 1.26
CA ASN A 67 10.85 4.48 -0.08
C ASN A 67 11.70 5.76 -0.07
N ILE A 68 11.45 6.70 0.85
CA ILE A 68 12.26 7.91 1.01
C ILE A 68 13.68 7.55 1.49
N SER A 69 13.78 6.66 2.49
CA SER A 69 15.07 6.19 3.01
C SER A 69 15.85 5.48 1.91
N LEU A 70 15.21 4.55 1.21
CA LEU A 70 15.79 3.78 0.12
C LEU A 70 16.38 4.68 -0.96
N ARG A 71 15.63 5.68 -1.44
CA ARG A 71 16.12 6.59 -2.49
C ARG A 71 17.37 7.35 -2.06
N ARG A 72 17.38 7.86 -0.82
CA ARG A 72 18.52 8.62 -0.29
C ARG A 72 19.75 7.73 -0.08
N SER A 73 19.54 6.52 0.43
CA SER A 73 20.62 5.55 0.64
C SER A 73 21.14 5.00 -0.68
N ALA A 74 20.27 4.69 -1.65
CA ALA A 74 20.62 4.13 -2.94
C ALA A 74 21.65 4.99 -3.68
N ASP A 75 21.36 6.29 -3.84
CA ASP A 75 22.25 7.20 -4.54
C ASP A 75 23.64 7.26 -3.89
N ARG A 76 23.70 7.27 -2.56
CA ARG A 76 24.95 7.27 -1.78
C ARG A 76 25.70 5.94 -1.90
N VAL A 77 25.01 4.82 -1.73
CA VAL A 77 25.60 3.48 -1.74
C VAL A 77 26.17 3.18 -3.13
N VAL A 78 25.42 3.48 -4.18
CA VAL A 78 25.84 3.26 -5.57
C VAL A 78 27.00 4.19 -5.95
N SER A 79 26.95 5.48 -5.62
CA SER A 79 28.07 6.40 -5.93
C SER A 79 29.36 6.00 -5.21
N THR A 80 29.32 5.76 -3.91
CA THR A 80 30.51 5.36 -3.15
C THR A 80 31.07 4.01 -3.61
N PHE A 81 30.23 3.07 -4.06
CA PHE A 81 30.69 1.82 -4.66
C PHE A 81 31.56 2.07 -5.90
N TRP A 82 31.13 2.97 -6.79
CA TRP A 82 31.86 3.28 -8.03
C TRP A 82 33.08 4.20 -7.83
N GLU A 83 33.07 5.04 -6.80
CA GLU A 83 34.21 5.91 -6.46
C GLU A 83 35.35 5.16 -5.78
N THR A 84 35.08 3.97 -5.22
CA THR A 84 36.09 3.19 -4.50
C THR A 84 37.05 2.50 -5.48
N PRO A 85 38.37 2.77 -5.44
CA PRO A 85 39.32 2.23 -6.41
C PRO A 85 39.53 0.71 -6.35
N ASN A 86 39.21 0.10 -5.21
CA ASN A 86 39.48 -1.30 -4.91
C ASN A 86 38.17 -2.06 -4.66
N ALA A 87 37.97 -3.18 -5.36
CA ALA A 87 36.79 -4.03 -5.21
C ALA A 87 36.61 -4.55 -3.77
N GLN A 88 37.70 -4.84 -3.05
CA GLN A 88 37.61 -5.32 -1.66
C GLN A 88 37.09 -4.24 -0.71
N ASP A 89 37.54 -2.99 -0.88
CA ASP A 89 37.08 -1.87 -0.07
C ASP A 89 35.61 -1.53 -0.37
N ALA A 90 35.20 -1.64 -1.65
CA ALA A 90 33.81 -1.48 -2.05
C ALA A 90 32.90 -2.54 -1.41
N ILE A 91 33.31 -3.81 -1.42
CA ILE A 91 32.58 -4.92 -0.78
C ILE A 91 32.46 -4.68 0.73
N ARG A 92 33.55 -4.30 1.42
CA ARG A 92 33.52 -4.01 2.85
C ARG A 92 32.56 -2.87 3.18
N TYR A 93 32.55 -1.80 2.39
CA TYR A 93 31.59 -0.72 2.56
C TYR A 93 30.13 -1.19 2.37
N MET A 94 29.88 -2.13 1.43
CA MET A 94 28.54 -2.74 1.29
C MET A 94 28.14 -3.60 2.50
N GLU A 95 29.09 -4.29 3.15
CA GLU A 95 28.85 -5.09 4.37
C GLU A 95 28.50 -4.22 5.58
N GLU A 96 29.04 -3.01 5.65
CA GLU A 96 28.75 -2.03 6.70
C GLU A 96 27.36 -1.38 6.56
N GLN A 97 26.71 -1.50 5.39
CA GLN A 97 25.39 -0.93 5.18
C GLN A 97 24.29 -1.66 5.96
N PRO A 98 23.21 -0.95 6.35
CA PRO A 98 22.09 -1.57 7.03
C PRO A 98 21.51 -2.75 6.27
N ARG A 99 21.06 -3.78 6.99
CA ARG A 99 20.37 -4.95 6.41
C ARG A 99 19.07 -4.60 5.69
N THR A 100 18.61 -3.35 5.71
CA THR A 100 17.43 -2.90 4.96
C THR A 100 17.78 -2.37 3.58
N GLU A 101 19.06 -2.09 3.28
CA GLU A 101 19.48 -1.56 1.99
C GLU A 101 19.59 -2.67 0.93
N PRO A 102 18.88 -2.55 -0.21
CA PRO A 102 18.83 -3.60 -1.23
C PRO A 102 20.02 -3.55 -2.19
N PHE A 103 20.52 -2.35 -2.55
CA PHE A 103 21.65 -2.22 -3.48
C PHE A 103 22.92 -2.87 -2.94
N SER A 104 23.21 -2.70 -1.65
CA SER A 104 24.36 -3.36 -1.02
C SER A 104 24.25 -4.88 -1.06
N LYS A 105 23.06 -5.44 -0.83
CA LYS A 105 22.85 -6.90 -0.93
C LYS A 105 23.03 -7.43 -2.35
N ILE A 106 22.55 -6.71 -3.36
CA ILE A 106 22.75 -7.09 -4.76
C ILE A 106 24.25 -7.11 -5.09
N ALA A 107 25.00 -6.10 -4.64
CA ALA A 107 26.45 -6.05 -4.81
C ALA A 107 27.18 -7.19 -4.07
N LEU A 108 26.79 -7.48 -2.83
CA LEU A 108 27.38 -8.55 -2.02
C LEU A 108 27.12 -9.94 -2.62
N ASP A 109 25.90 -10.22 -3.08
CA ASP A 109 25.57 -11.48 -3.75
C ASP A 109 26.39 -11.66 -5.04
N ALA A 110 26.56 -10.59 -5.81
CA ALA A 110 27.40 -10.59 -7.01
C ALA A 110 28.88 -10.88 -6.69
N ALA A 111 29.41 -10.21 -5.67
CA ALA A 111 30.77 -10.40 -5.20
C ALA A 111 31.02 -11.83 -4.68
N GLN A 112 30.09 -12.37 -3.89
CA GLN A 112 30.15 -13.74 -3.40
C GLN A 112 30.09 -14.76 -4.55
N ALA A 113 29.23 -14.54 -5.54
CA ALA A 113 29.14 -15.40 -6.71
C ALA A 113 30.44 -15.39 -7.54
N ALA A 114 31.01 -14.19 -7.76
CA ALA A 114 32.29 -14.04 -8.45
C ALA A 114 33.44 -14.73 -7.70
N ALA A 115 33.49 -14.63 -6.37
CA ALA A 115 34.50 -15.26 -5.53
C ALA A 115 34.34 -16.79 -5.44
N HIS A 116 33.10 -17.30 -5.45
CA HIS A 116 32.83 -18.73 -5.40
C HIS A 116 33.37 -19.43 -6.65
N HIS A 117 33.19 -18.85 -7.83
CA HIS A 117 33.76 -19.41 -9.06
C HIS A 117 35.29 -19.46 -9.08
N GLN A 118 35.97 -18.42 -8.56
CA GLN A 118 37.44 -18.42 -8.45
C GLN A 118 37.98 -19.56 -7.57
N ARG A 119 37.20 -20.02 -6.58
CA ARG A 119 37.57 -21.15 -5.71
C ARG A 119 37.17 -22.51 -6.29
N SER A 120 36.15 -22.52 -7.15
CA SER A 120 35.57 -23.74 -7.75
C SER A 120 36.20 -24.16 -9.08
N ASP A 121 37.13 -23.35 -9.62
CA ASP A 121 37.90 -23.60 -10.86
C ASP A 121 38.71 -24.92 -10.87
N GLY A 122 38.72 -25.66 -9.75
CA GLY A 122 39.33 -27.00 -9.63
C GLY A 122 38.35 -28.18 -9.72
N SER A 123 37.04 -27.95 -9.84
CA SER A 123 36.02 -29.01 -9.93
C SER A 123 35.44 -29.09 -11.34
N ARG A 124 35.48 -30.26 -11.97
CA ARG A 124 35.02 -30.55 -13.36
C ARG A 124 33.54 -30.24 -13.63
N LEU A 125 32.77 -29.86 -12.61
CA LEU A 125 31.39 -29.36 -12.70
C LEU A 125 31.30 -27.84 -12.91
N ALA A 126 32.36 -27.09 -12.62
CA ALA A 126 32.45 -25.64 -12.86
C ALA A 126 32.84 -25.30 -14.31
N GLU A 127 33.38 -26.27 -15.06
CA GLU A 127 33.79 -26.12 -16.47
C GLU A 127 32.63 -25.93 -17.46
N THR A 128 31.40 -26.25 -17.07
CA THR A 128 30.22 -26.17 -17.97
C THR A 128 29.47 -24.85 -17.89
N MET A 129 29.70 -24.00 -16.88
CA MET A 129 29.03 -22.70 -16.75
C MET A 129 30.06 -21.58 -16.79
N ASN A 130 29.93 -20.67 -17.75
CA ASN A 130 30.80 -19.51 -17.87
C ASN A 130 30.65 -18.63 -16.62
N ARG A 131 31.75 -18.10 -16.08
CA ARG A 131 31.75 -17.20 -14.90
C ARG A 131 30.73 -16.06 -15.03
N SER A 132 30.59 -15.51 -16.24
CA SER A 132 29.61 -14.46 -16.53
C SER A 132 28.16 -14.93 -16.38
N GLU A 133 27.84 -16.16 -16.76
CA GLU A 133 26.50 -16.74 -16.67
C GLU A 133 26.09 -17.01 -15.22
N PHE A 134 27.04 -17.48 -14.40
CA PHE A 134 26.79 -17.71 -12.97
C PHE A 134 26.57 -16.41 -12.20
N VAL A 135 27.38 -15.38 -12.49
CA VAL A 135 27.21 -14.05 -11.88
C VAL A 135 25.89 -13.40 -12.33
N ASP A 136 25.53 -13.50 -13.62
CA ASP A 136 24.22 -13.03 -14.13
C ASP A 136 23.06 -13.72 -13.40
N ARG A 137 23.13 -15.05 -13.24
CA ARG A 137 22.11 -15.80 -12.51
C ARG A 137 21.99 -15.36 -11.05
N ALA A 138 23.12 -15.17 -10.36
CA ALA A 138 23.13 -14.71 -8.97
C ALA A 138 22.53 -13.29 -8.85
N LEU A 139 22.88 -12.39 -9.76
CA LEU A 139 22.33 -11.04 -9.84
C LEU A 139 20.83 -11.05 -10.08
N ARG A 140 20.33 -11.80 -11.06
CA ARG A 140 18.88 -11.93 -11.32
C ARG A 140 18.13 -12.45 -10.10
N GLN A 141 18.70 -13.42 -9.40
CA GLN A 141 18.10 -13.94 -8.16
C GLN A 141 18.10 -12.88 -7.05
N ALA A 142 19.18 -12.12 -6.90
CA ALA A 142 19.28 -11.04 -5.92
C ALA A 142 18.27 -9.92 -6.21
N VAL A 143 18.21 -9.44 -7.47
CA VAL A 143 17.23 -8.44 -7.92
C VAL A 143 15.81 -8.91 -7.66
N THR A 144 15.45 -10.14 -8.07
CA THR A 144 14.11 -10.69 -7.85
C THR A 144 13.75 -10.72 -6.37
N ARG A 145 14.68 -11.15 -5.51
CA ARG A 145 14.47 -11.24 -4.06
C ARG A 145 14.28 -9.87 -3.42
N GLU A 146 15.10 -8.87 -3.78
CA GLU A 146 14.94 -7.52 -3.24
C GLU A 146 13.70 -6.82 -3.81
N SER A 147 13.33 -7.08 -5.07
CA SER A 147 12.08 -6.60 -5.67
C SER A 147 10.86 -7.12 -4.91
N MET A 148 10.79 -8.43 -4.62
CA MET A 148 9.70 -9.00 -3.82
C MET A 148 9.56 -8.35 -2.43
N ARG A 149 10.66 -7.89 -1.82
CA ARG A 149 10.61 -7.19 -0.52
C ARG A 149 9.99 -5.81 -0.61
N LEU A 150 10.05 -5.14 -1.76
CA LEU A 150 9.39 -3.86 -2.01
C LEU A 150 7.88 -4.02 -2.22
N GLU A 151 7.41 -5.22 -2.57
CA GLU A 151 5.97 -5.51 -2.72
C GLU A 151 5.26 -5.78 -1.40
N SER A 152 6.03 -6.01 -0.33
CA SER A 152 5.49 -6.23 1.01
C SER A 152 4.61 -5.05 1.44
N GLY A 153 3.36 -5.37 1.81
CA GLY A 153 2.35 -4.39 2.22
C GLY A 153 1.43 -3.95 1.09
N LEU A 154 1.87 -3.95 -0.17
CA LEU A 154 1.03 -3.53 -1.30
C LEU A 154 -0.22 -4.41 -1.45
N THR A 155 -0.10 -5.71 -1.14
CA THR A 155 -1.24 -6.63 -1.12
C THR A 155 -2.33 -6.14 -0.17
N ILE A 156 -1.97 -5.63 1.02
CA ILE A 156 -2.96 -5.14 2.00
C ILE A 156 -3.64 -3.88 1.46
N LEU A 157 -2.90 -2.93 0.89
CA LEU A 157 -3.49 -1.75 0.27
C LEU A 157 -4.42 -2.12 -0.90
N ALA A 158 -4.04 -3.07 -1.74
CA ALA A 158 -4.86 -3.56 -2.85
C ALA A 158 -6.14 -4.25 -2.35
N THR A 159 -6.04 -5.11 -1.34
CA THR A 159 -7.19 -5.76 -0.73
C THR A 159 -8.11 -4.75 -0.07
N VAL A 160 -7.59 -3.81 0.72
CA VAL A 160 -8.42 -2.77 1.36
C VAL A 160 -9.11 -1.91 0.30
N GLY A 161 -8.38 -1.44 -0.70
CA GLY A 161 -8.92 -0.61 -1.77
C GLY A 161 -10.01 -1.29 -2.61
N SER A 162 -9.93 -2.62 -2.79
CA SER A 162 -10.94 -3.38 -3.56
C SER A 162 -12.11 -3.87 -2.73
N THR A 163 -11.93 -4.16 -1.44
CA THR A 163 -12.96 -4.80 -0.60
C THR A 163 -13.74 -3.83 0.28
N ALA A 164 -13.13 -2.71 0.73
CA ALA A 164 -13.79 -1.75 1.62
C ALA A 164 -15.11 -1.17 1.08
N PRO A 165 -15.27 -0.87 -0.23
CA PRO A 165 -16.55 -0.40 -0.76
C PRO A 165 -17.67 -1.43 -0.61
N PHE A 166 -17.35 -2.72 -0.80
CA PHE A 166 -18.32 -3.81 -0.66
C PHE A 166 -18.69 -4.07 0.80
N VAL A 167 -17.75 -3.90 1.72
CA VAL A 167 -18.03 -3.95 3.17
C VAL A 167 -18.98 -2.81 3.57
N GLY A 168 -18.77 -1.59 3.05
CA GLY A 168 -19.70 -0.47 3.25
C GLY A 168 -21.09 -0.74 2.66
N LEU A 169 -21.16 -1.28 1.44
CA LEU A 169 -22.40 -1.68 0.78
C LEU A 169 -23.17 -2.72 1.62
N LEU A 170 -22.48 -3.72 2.17
CA LEU A 170 -23.08 -4.73 3.05
C LEU A 170 -23.77 -4.07 4.26
N GLY A 171 -23.11 -3.08 4.88
CA GLY A 171 -23.71 -2.32 5.98
C GLY A 171 -25.02 -1.63 5.58
N THR A 172 -25.08 -1.11 4.35
CA THR A 172 -26.29 -0.43 3.87
C THR A 172 -27.44 -1.39 3.59
N VAL A 173 -27.13 -2.54 2.99
CA VAL A 173 -28.12 -3.58 2.69
C VAL A 173 -28.72 -4.08 4.00
N TRP A 174 -27.88 -4.33 5.02
CA TRP A 174 -28.36 -4.77 6.32
C TRP A 174 -29.17 -3.69 7.07
N GLY A 175 -28.73 -2.43 7.02
CA GLY A 175 -29.47 -1.32 7.63
C GLY A 175 -30.86 -1.13 7.05
N ILE A 176 -30.97 -1.13 5.71
CA ILE A 176 -32.26 -1.04 5.02
C ILE A 176 -33.12 -2.28 5.30
N TYR A 177 -32.53 -3.47 5.32
CA TYR A 177 -33.23 -4.71 5.67
C TYR A 177 -33.84 -4.65 7.07
N GLY A 178 -33.06 -4.24 8.07
CA GLY A 178 -33.53 -4.05 9.45
C GLY A 178 -34.67 -3.02 9.56
N ALA A 179 -34.56 -1.92 8.81
CA ALA A 179 -35.61 -0.90 8.75
C ALA A 179 -36.94 -1.47 8.20
N LEU A 180 -36.87 -2.22 7.09
CA LEU A 180 -38.03 -2.83 6.46
C LEU A 180 -38.70 -3.87 7.36
N ILE A 181 -37.94 -4.66 8.12
CA ILE A 181 -38.50 -5.59 9.12
C ILE A 181 -39.29 -4.84 10.19
N ARG A 182 -38.73 -3.74 10.73
CA ARG A 182 -39.42 -2.94 11.76
C ARG A 182 -40.72 -2.33 11.24
N ILE A 183 -40.73 -1.85 10.00
CA ILE A 183 -41.93 -1.32 9.35
C ILE A 183 -42.96 -2.43 9.11
N GLY A 184 -42.52 -3.60 8.65
CA GLY A 184 -43.39 -4.77 8.47
C GLY A 184 -44.02 -5.25 9.78
N ALA A 185 -43.28 -5.18 10.89
CA ALA A 185 -43.76 -5.57 12.21
C ALA A 185 -44.74 -4.55 12.83
N THR A 186 -44.52 -3.26 12.59
CA THR A 186 -45.36 -2.17 13.15
C THR A 186 -46.57 -1.83 12.28
N GLY A 187 -46.56 -2.19 10.99
CA GLY A 187 -47.63 -1.90 10.04
C GLY A 187 -47.75 -0.42 9.66
N GLN A 188 -46.88 0.45 10.16
CA GLN A 188 -46.87 1.88 9.86
C GLN A 188 -45.76 2.21 8.86
N ALA A 189 -46.14 2.33 7.59
CA ALA A 189 -45.26 2.81 6.54
C ALA A 189 -45.40 4.34 6.38
N SER A 190 -44.76 5.10 7.27
CA SER A 190 -44.58 6.55 7.10
C SER A 190 -43.18 6.88 6.57
N ILE A 191 -43.03 8.02 5.88
CA ILE A 191 -41.72 8.50 5.39
C ILE A 191 -40.76 8.70 6.57
N ASP A 192 -41.26 9.22 7.69
CA ASP A 192 -40.46 9.44 8.90
C ASP A 192 -39.89 8.13 9.48
N ALA A 193 -40.63 7.02 9.36
CA ALA A 193 -40.17 5.70 9.83
C ALA A 193 -39.06 5.10 8.95
N VAL A 194 -38.94 5.53 7.68
CA VAL A 194 -37.95 5.03 6.72
C VAL A 194 -36.73 5.96 6.63
N ALA A 195 -36.95 7.27 6.72
CA ALA A 195 -35.93 8.27 6.39
C ALA A 195 -34.67 8.17 7.28
N GLY A 196 -34.84 7.99 8.59
CA GLY A 196 -33.72 7.85 9.53
C GLY A 196 -32.86 6.62 9.24
N PRO A 197 -33.42 5.39 9.31
CA PRO A 197 -32.65 4.17 9.08
C PRO A 197 -31.99 4.07 7.71
N VAL A 198 -32.63 4.63 6.67
CA VAL A 198 -32.03 4.69 5.32
C VAL A 198 -30.87 5.69 5.28
N GLY A 199 -31.00 6.85 5.92
CA GLY A 199 -29.91 7.83 6.04
C GLY A 199 -28.69 7.24 6.75
N GLU A 200 -28.91 6.54 7.87
CA GLU A 200 -27.86 5.85 8.62
C GLU A 200 -27.16 4.76 7.81
N ALA A 201 -27.94 3.98 7.06
CA ALA A 201 -27.40 2.99 6.14
C ALA A 201 -26.45 3.64 5.13
N LEU A 202 -26.79 4.79 4.54
CA LEU A 202 -25.94 5.46 3.54
C LEU A 202 -24.59 5.91 4.10
N ILE A 203 -24.50 6.24 5.39
CA ILE A 203 -23.24 6.59 6.05
C ILE A 203 -22.23 5.43 5.98
N MET A 204 -22.69 4.17 6.10
CA MET A 204 -21.80 3.00 6.02
C MET A 204 -21.14 2.84 4.65
N THR A 205 -21.84 3.13 3.55
CA THR A 205 -21.21 3.17 2.21
C THR A 205 -20.21 4.31 2.11
N ALA A 206 -20.56 5.50 2.62
CA ALA A 206 -19.65 6.64 2.60
C ALA A 206 -18.33 6.31 3.34
N LEU A 207 -18.41 5.64 4.49
CA LEU A 207 -17.24 5.16 5.23
C LEU A 207 -16.43 4.11 4.47
N GLY A 208 -17.09 3.18 3.77
CA GLY A 208 -16.43 2.21 2.89
C GLY A 208 -15.63 2.88 1.78
N LEU A 209 -16.22 3.87 1.11
CA LEU A 209 -15.54 4.65 0.07
C LEU A 209 -14.40 5.51 0.63
N PHE A 210 -14.62 6.17 1.77
CA PHE A 210 -13.60 6.97 2.44
C PHE A 210 -12.38 6.13 2.84
N THR A 211 -12.60 4.87 3.21
CA THR A 211 -11.53 3.91 3.51
C THR A 211 -10.81 3.43 2.24
N ALA A 212 -11.56 3.19 1.16
CA ALA A 212 -11.02 2.64 -0.08
C ALA A 212 -10.17 3.62 -0.89
N ILE A 213 -10.63 4.87 -1.04
CA ILE A 213 -10.01 5.86 -1.94
C ILE A 213 -8.53 6.10 -1.61
N PRO A 214 -8.13 6.39 -0.35
CA PRO A 214 -6.73 6.59 -0.02
C PRO A 214 -5.89 5.33 -0.23
N ALA A 215 -6.45 4.15 0.04
CA ALA A 215 -5.76 2.88 -0.14
C ALA A 215 -5.41 2.61 -1.61
N VAL A 216 -6.37 2.83 -2.52
CA VAL A 216 -6.18 2.67 -3.97
C VAL A 216 -5.17 3.68 -4.51
N LEU A 217 -5.25 4.94 -4.10
CA LEU A 217 -4.32 5.98 -4.54
C LEU A 217 -2.89 5.65 -4.11
N ALA A 218 -2.71 5.26 -2.85
CA ALA A 218 -1.40 4.89 -2.32
C ALA A 218 -0.84 3.62 -2.98
N TYR A 219 -1.67 2.59 -3.20
CA TYR A 219 -1.27 1.39 -3.92
C TYR A 219 -0.70 1.73 -5.31
N ASN A 220 -1.45 2.50 -6.11
CA ASN A 220 -1.03 2.90 -7.45
C ASN A 220 0.26 3.74 -7.43
N PHE A 221 0.39 4.63 -6.44
CA PHE A 221 1.60 5.43 -6.25
C PHE A 221 2.81 4.56 -5.95
N PHE A 222 2.73 3.64 -4.99
CA PHE A 222 3.86 2.78 -4.64
C PHE A 222 4.21 1.77 -5.73
N VAL A 223 3.24 1.21 -6.45
CA VAL A 223 3.52 0.36 -7.62
C VAL A 223 4.37 1.10 -8.65
N ARG A 224 4.03 2.37 -8.94
CA ARG A 224 4.81 3.20 -9.85
C ARG A 224 6.23 3.47 -9.31
N LEU A 225 6.37 3.75 -8.02
CA LEU A 225 7.67 3.98 -7.39
C LEU A 225 8.56 2.73 -7.40
N ASN A 226 7.98 1.57 -7.10
CA ASN A 226 8.68 0.29 -7.12
C ASN A 226 9.17 -0.03 -8.53
N ARG A 227 8.35 0.22 -9.57
CA ARG A 227 8.79 0.04 -10.96
C ARG A 227 10.04 0.84 -11.31
N VAL A 228 10.14 2.08 -10.84
CA VAL A 228 11.35 2.90 -11.03
C VAL A 228 12.54 2.28 -10.32
N THR A 229 12.33 1.77 -9.10
CA THR A 229 13.37 1.14 -8.29
C THR A 229 13.85 -0.19 -8.90
N TYR A 230 12.93 -0.99 -9.47
CA TYR A 230 13.27 -2.23 -10.17
C TYR A 230 14.18 -1.97 -11.37
N ASN A 231 13.86 -0.95 -12.18
CA ASN A 231 14.72 -0.54 -13.29
C ASN A 231 16.12 -0.12 -12.81
N GLN A 232 16.23 0.52 -11.63
CA GLN A 232 17.52 0.87 -11.03
C GLN A 232 18.28 -0.38 -10.56
N PHE A 233 17.60 -1.37 -9.98
CA PHE A 233 18.22 -2.66 -9.65
C PHE A 233 18.76 -3.37 -10.89
N ASP A 234 17.97 -3.41 -11.97
CA ASP A 234 18.40 -4.04 -13.23
C ASP A 234 19.62 -3.33 -13.83
N THR A 235 19.61 -1.99 -13.83
CA THR A 235 20.74 -1.20 -14.33
C THR A 235 21.99 -1.43 -13.48
N PHE A 236 21.85 -1.39 -12.15
CA PHE A 236 22.97 -1.65 -11.24
C PHE A 236 23.50 -3.09 -11.36
N ALA A 237 22.61 -4.07 -11.56
CA ALA A 237 22.99 -5.46 -11.80
C ALA A 237 23.78 -5.62 -13.10
N HIS A 238 23.35 -4.99 -14.20
CA HIS A 238 24.14 -5.01 -15.45
C HIS A 238 25.51 -4.36 -15.27
N ASP A 239 25.60 -3.20 -14.61
CA ASP A 239 26.87 -2.54 -14.35
C ASP A 239 27.81 -3.44 -13.51
N LEU A 240 27.27 -4.14 -12.50
CA LEU A 240 28.03 -5.09 -11.69
C LEU A 240 28.49 -6.32 -12.49
N HIS A 241 27.62 -6.85 -13.35
CA HIS A 241 27.94 -7.97 -14.22
C HIS A 241 29.14 -7.62 -15.12
N ASP A 242 29.08 -6.48 -15.77
CA ASP A 242 30.14 -5.95 -16.62
C ASP A 242 31.44 -5.71 -15.83
N PHE A 243 31.34 -5.15 -14.62
CA PHE A 243 32.49 -4.94 -13.73
C PHE A 243 33.17 -6.27 -13.34
N PHE A 244 32.40 -7.28 -12.93
CA PHE A 244 32.96 -8.58 -12.54
C PHE A 244 33.42 -9.44 -13.73
N ALA A 245 32.85 -9.22 -14.92
CA ALA A 245 33.23 -9.92 -16.15
C ALA A 245 34.47 -9.30 -16.83
N THR A 246 34.57 -7.96 -16.88
CA THR A 246 35.61 -7.25 -17.64
C THR A 246 36.67 -6.56 -16.79
N GLY A 247 36.44 -6.41 -15.47
CA GLY A 247 37.32 -5.69 -14.56
C GLY A 247 37.22 -4.15 -14.66
N SER A 248 36.28 -3.63 -15.46
CA SER A 248 36.02 -2.19 -15.61
C SER A 248 34.54 -1.93 -15.85
N ARG A 249 34.06 -0.72 -15.54
CA ARG A 249 32.67 -0.35 -15.83
C ARG A 249 32.49 -0.08 -17.32
N VAL A 250 31.52 -0.72 -17.97
CA VAL A 250 31.13 -0.41 -19.36
C VAL A 250 30.43 0.95 -19.37
N GLY A 251 31.23 2.00 -19.54
CA GLY A 251 30.81 3.39 -19.52
C GLY A 251 32.01 4.34 -19.54
N GLU A 252 33.10 3.99 -18.85
CA GLU A 252 34.38 4.71 -18.95
C GLU A 252 35.21 4.29 -20.18
N ALA A 253 35.09 3.04 -20.62
CA ALA A 253 35.84 2.53 -21.78
C ALA A 253 35.51 3.26 -23.10
N ALA A 254 34.31 3.88 -23.20
CA ALA A 254 33.91 4.66 -24.38
C ALA A 254 34.34 6.14 -24.31
N ALA A 255 34.60 6.69 -23.11
CA ALA A 255 34.99 8.09 -22.93
C ALA A 255 36.50 8.35 -23.12
N LYS A 256 37.28 7.29 -23.34
CA LYS A 256 38.75 7.34 -23.44
C LYS A 256 39.30 6.88 -24.80
N ARG A 257 38.53 7.06 -25.87
CA ARG A 257 39.00 6.93 -27.25
C ARG A 257 39.19 8.28 -27.90
#